data_AF-A0A0M9VUK4-F1
#
_entry.id   AF-A0A0M9VUK4-F1
#
_cell.length_a   1.000
_cell.length_b   1.000
_cell.length_c   1.000
_cell.angle_alpha   90.00
_cell.angle_beta   90.00
_cell.angle_gamma   90.00
#
_symmetry.space_group_name_H-M   'P 1'
#
loop_
_entity.id
_entity.type
_entity.pdbx_description
1 polymer ?
#
loop_
_entity_poly.entity_id
_entity_poly.type
_entity_poly.pdbx_seq_one_letter_code
_entity_poly.pdbx_strand_id
1 'polypeptide(L)'
;MSSSLYDSTILQSKACFLTLKHILTVAEQDPAASRFPDARLCDDMKPLTFQIYSASNHCEKLIARLTGREWTLWNDDLTGFADMHERIAIILDRLAQVDRETVDAQGPVTKSTAWGPNGLNVTVMTGEAFAHGFGLRPS
;
A
#
# COMPACT_ATOMS: atom_id res chain seq x y z
N MET A 1 14.18 -9.47 -20.30
CA MET A 1 14.77 -9.23 -18.96
C MET A 1 13.67 -9.53 -17.96
N SER A 2 13.80 -10.61 -17.18
CA SER A 2 12.85 -10.93 -16.12
C SER A 2 13.05 -9.90 -15.01
N SER A 3 12.13 -8.98 -14.82
CA SER A 3 12.12 -8.11 -13.63
C SER A 3 12.05 -9.02 -12.40
N SER A 4 12.93 -8.83 -11.41
CA SER A 4 12.81 -9.54 -10.14
C SER A 4 11.48 -9.18 -9.48
N LEU A 5 10.93 -10.08 -8.66
CA LEU A 5 9.73 -9.80 -7.87
C LEU A 5 9.90 -8.51 -7.05
N TYR A 6 11.11 -8.23 -6.58
CA TYR A 6 11.45 -6.99 -5.91
C TYR A 6 11.24 -5.75 -6.80
N ASP A 7 11.67 -5.81 -8.06
CA ASP A 7 11.59 -4.66 -8.97
C ASP A 7 10.13 -4.37 -9.37
N SER A 8 9.33 -5.41 -9.60
CA SER A 8 7.92 -5.26 -9.96
C SER A 8 7.02 -4.83 -8.81
N THR A 9 7.44 -5.05 -7.55
CA THR A 9 6.61 -4.82 -6.37
C THR A 9 7.12 -3.68 -5.49
N ILE A 10 8.34 -3.83 -4.93
CA ILE A 10 8.90 -2.89 -3.96
C ILE A 10 9.31 -1.59 -4.64
N LEU A 11 10.05 -1.66 -5.75
CA LEU A 11 10.46 -0.45 -6.48
C LEU A 11 9.25 0.28 -7.07
N GLN A 12 8.29 -0.47 -7.64
CA GLN A 12 7.06 0.10 -8.16
C GLN A 12 6.23 0.78 -7.06
N SER A 13 6.06 0.13 -5.90
CA SER A 13 5.35 0.72 -4.76
C SER A 13 6.06 1.99 -4.28
N LYS A 14 7.39 1.97 -4.17
CA LYS A 14 8.17 3.15 -3.80
C LYS A 14 7.95 4.32 -4.75
N ALA A 15 7.96 4.06 -6.06
CA ALA A 15 7.67 5.09 -7.06
C ALA A 15 6.26 5.66 -6.89
N CYS A 16 5.25 4.80 -6.73
CA CYS A 16 3.86 5.24 -6.51
C CYS A 16 3.71 6.12 -5.26
N PHE A 17 4.33 5.76 -4.14
CA PHE A 17 4.25 6.56 -2.90
C PHE A 17 5.03 7.89 -3.01
N LEU A 18 6.12 7.94 -3.77
CA LEU A 18 6.82 9.19 -4.06
C LEU A 18 5.97 10.13 -4.92
N THR A 19 5.30 9.59 -5.93
CA THR A 19 4.34 10.36 -6.75
C THR A 19 3.17 10.85 -5.89
N LEU A 20 2.62 10.00 -5.03
CA LEU A 20 1.54 10.37 -4.12
C LEU A 20 1.94 11.49 -3.16
N LYS A 21 3.15 11.40 -2.58
CA LYS A 21 3.73 12.48 -1.77
C LYS A 21 3.79 13.78 -2.54
N HIS A 22 4.26 13.75 -3.79
CA HIS A 22 4.35 14.94 -4.61
C HIS A 22 2.98 15.55 -4.93
N ILE A 23 1.99 14.71 -5.27
CA ILE A 23 0.60 15.15 -5.51
C ILE A 23 0.04 15.87 -4.29
N LEU A 24 0.25 15.33 -3.09
CA LEU A 24 -0.22 15.96 -1.85
C LEU A 24 0.46 17.31 -1.61
N THR A 25 1.78 17.40 -1.82
CA THR A 25 2.52 18.67 -1.69
C THR A 25 2.04 19.74 -2.67
N VAL A 26 1.67 19.35 -3.90
CA VAL A 26 1.07 20.29 -4.86
C VAL A 26 -0.34 20.68 -4.43
N ALA A 27 -1.14 19.73 -3.93
CA ALA A 27 -2.49 19.99 -3.45
C ALA A 27 -2.52 20.94 -2.24
N GLU A 28 -1.52 20.89 -1.36
CA GLU A 28 -1.38 21.83 -0.22
C GLU A 28 -1.16 23.28 -0.66
N GLN A 29 -0.65 23.51 -1.88
CA GLN A 29 -0.39 24.86 -2.39
C GLN A 29 -1.65 25.52 -3.00
N ASP A 30 -2.73 24.75 -3.16
CA ASP A 30 -3.98 25.27 -3.71
C ASP A 30 -4.73 26.11 -2.66
N PRO A 31 -5.34 27.25 -3.05
CA PRO A 31 -6.19 28.03 -2.14
C PRO A 31 -7.35 27.27 -1.51
N ALA A 32 -7.80 26.17 -2.14
CA ALA A 32 -8.84 25.28 -1.67
C ALA A 32 -8.32 24.03 -0.93
N ALA A 33 -7.03 23.98 -0.56
CA ALA A 33 -6.39 22.83 0.06
C ALA A 33 -7.17 22.22 1.23
N SER A 34 -7.77 23.07 2.08
CA SER A 34 -8.56 22.63 3.25
C SER A 34 -9.75 21.73 2.92
N ARG A 35 -10.23 21.70 1.66
CA ARG A 35 -11.37 20.87 1.22
C ARG A 35 -10.93 19.50 0.70
N PHE A 36 -9.65 19.31 0.39
CA PHE A 36 -9.16 18.10 -0.26
C PHE A 36 -9.15 16.85 0.63
N PRO A 37 -8.85 16.90 1.94
CA PRO A 37 -8.92 15.72 2.79
C PRO A 37 -10.29 15.03 2.74
N ASP A 38 -11.37 15.81 2.71
CA ASP A 38 -12.76 15.33 2.65
C ASP A 38 -13.32 15.16 1.23
N ALA A 39 -12.52 15.48 0.20
CA ALA A 39 -12.98 15.43 -1.18
C ALA A 39 -13.27 13.99 -1.63
N ARG A 40 -14.35 13.83 -2.41
CA ARG A 40 -14.83 12.55 -2.95
C ARG A 40 -15.00 12.66 -4.46
N LEU A 41 -14.75 11.55 -5.17
CA LEU A 41 -14.97 11.48 -6.62
C LEU A 41 -16.45 11.21 -6.97
N CYS A 42 -17.14 10.45 -6.12
CA CYS A 42 -18.59 10.24 -6.19
C CYS A 42 -19.17 10.06 -4.78
N ASP A 43 -20.49 10.19 -4.65
CA ASP A 43 -21.17 10.24 -3.34
C ASP A 43 -21.00 8.95 -2.52
N ASP A 44 -20.91 7.80 -3.19
CA ASP A 44 -20.71 6.49 -2.56
C ASP A 44 -19.23 6.15 -2.30
N MET A 45 -18.30 7.03 -2.70
CA MET A 45 -16.87 6.84 -2.46
C MET A 45 -16.43 7.45 -1.13
N LYS A 46 -15.45 6.80 -0.50
CA LYS A 46 -14.76 7.30 0.68
C LYS A 46 -13.81 8.47 0.32
N PRO A 47 -13.59 9.42 1.26
CA PRO A 47 -12.80 10.62 1.01
C PRO A 47 -11.32 10.32 0.72
N LEU A 48 -10.57 11.34 0.29
CA LEU A 48 -9.14 11.23 -0.02
C LEU A 48 -8.33 10.64 1.14
N THR A 49 -8.61 11.04 2.38
CA THR A 49 -7.95 10.49 3.58
C THR A 49 -8.05 8.96 3.65
N PHE A 50 -9.23 8.41 3.37
CA PHE A 50 -9.44 6.96 3.33
C PHE A 50 -8.67 6.29 2.18
N GLN A 51 -8.52 6.96 1.03
CA GLN A 51 -7.74 6.42 -0.09
C GLN A 51 -6.26 6.31 0.29
N ILE A 52 -5.71 7.31 0.99
CA ILE A 52 -4.34 7.24 1.54
C ILE A 52 -4.22 6.12 2.57
N TYR A 53 -5.16 6.04 3.51
CA TYR A 53 -5.21 4.96 4.50
C TYR A 53 -5.20 3.57 3.82
N SER A 54 -6.08 3.36 2.85
CA SER A 54 -6.22 2.10 2.13
C SER A 54 -4.97 1.76 1.33
N ALA A 55 -4.39 2.71 0.60
CA ALA A 55 -3.16 2.52 -0.16
C ALA A 55 -1.98 2.15 0.77
N SER A 56 -1.83 2.85 1.88
CA SER A 56 -0.81 2.57 2.88
C SER A 56 -1.00 1.18 3.51
N ASN A 57 -2.21 0.83 3.94
CA ASN A 57 -2.51 -0.49 4.52
C ASN A 57 -2.26 -1.62 3.51
N HIS A 58 -2.58 -1.39 2.25
CA HIS A 58 -2.30 -2.34 1.17
C HIS A 58 -0.81 -2.58 1.00
N CYS A 59 -0.01 -1.51 0.94
CA CYS A 59 1.44 -1.61 0.85
C CYS A 59 2.05 -2.28 2.09
N GLU A 60 1.52 -2.01 3.28
CA GLU A 60 1.95 -2.65 4.51
C GLU A 60 1.74 -4.17 4.47
N LYS A 61 0.58 -4.64 3.99
CA LYS A 61 0.30 -6.07 3.80
C LYS A 61 1.25 -6.70 2.77
N LEU A 62 1.56 -5.97 1.69
CA LEU A 62 2.52 -6.42 0.69
C LEU A 62 3.92 -6.60 1.30
N ILE A 63 4.42 -5.58 2.02
CA ILE A 63 5.72 -5.64 2.68
C ILE A 63 5.74 -6.77 3.71
N ALA A 64 4.70 -6.87 4.55
CA ALA A 64 4.59 -7.92 5.56
C ALA A 64 4.66 -9.31 4.94
N ARG A 65 3.95 -9.50 3.83
CA ARG A 65 3.95 -10.77 3.09
C ARG A 65 5.33 -11.10 2.53
N LEU A 66 5.98 -10.15 1.87
CA LEU A 66 7.25 -10.35 1.16
C LEU A 66 8.47 -10.37 2.10
N THR A 67 8.32 -9.91 3.35
CA THR A 67 9.38 -9.98 4.38
C THR A 67 9.10 -11.05 5.43
N GLY A 68 7.95 -11.70 5.36
CA GLY A 68 7.55 -12.75 6.30
C GLY A 68 7.12 -12.27 7.69
N ARG A 69 7.06 -10.95 7.93
CA ARG A 69 6.59 -10.34 9.20
C ARG A 69 5.06 -10.26 9.26
N GLU A 70 4.54 -10.07 10.47
CA GLU A 70 3.13 -9.68 10.66
C GLU A 70 2.90 -8.23 10.21
N TRP A 71 1.74 -7.95 9.62
CA TRP A 71 1.40 -6.58 9.20
C TRP A 71 1.04 -5.73 10.41
N THR A 72 1.34 -4.43 10.33
CA THR A 72 0.82 -3.48 11.33
C THR A 72 -0.62 -3.12 10.97
N LEU A 73 -1.57 -3.38 11.87
CA LEU A 73 -2.92 -2.86 11.70
C LEU A 73 -2.93 -1.35 11.98
N TRP A 74 -3.41 -0.59 11.02
CA TRP A 74 -3.58 0.85 11.17
C TRP A 74 -5.05 1.20 11.32
N ASN A 75 -5.34 2.15 12.20
CA ASN A 75 -6.66 2.75 12.30
C ASN A 75 -6.84 3.80 11.19
N ASP A 76 -8.10 4.01 10.80
CA ASP A 76 -8.49 5.06 9.87
C ASP A 76 -8.66 6.37 10.64
N ASP A 77 -7.54 7.00 10.98
CA ASP A 77 -7.44 8.20 11.82
C ASP A 77 -6.83 9.41 11.09
N LEU A 78 -6.73 9.34 9.75
CA LEU A 78 -6.15 10.40 8.94
C LEU A 78 -7.14 11.57 8.81
N THR A 79 -6.77 12.74 9.35
CA THR A 79 -7.63 13.93 9.34
C THR A 79 -7.11 15.05 8.43
N GLY A 80 -5.79 15.11 8.23
CA GLY A 80 -5.17 16.19 7.47
C GLY A 80 -3.95 15.76 6.67
N PHE A 81 -3.38 16.73 5.94
CA PHE A 81 -2.20 16.50 5.11
C PHE A 81 -0.96 16.08 5.91
N ALA A 82 -0.79 16.60 7.13
CA ALA A 82 0.31 16.20 8.01
C ALA A 82 0.28 14.69 8.28
N ASP A 83 -0.88 14.16 8.69
CA ASP A 83 -1.08 12.72 8.95
C ASP A 83 -0.85 11.90 7.68
N MET A 84 -1.34 12.38 6.53
CA MET A 84 -1.14 11.71 5.23
C MET A 84 0.34 11.65 4.84
N HIS A 85 1.08 12.75 5.03
CA HIS A 85 2.51 12.82 4.75
C HIS A 85 3.33 11.93 5.71
N GLU A 86 2.99 11.91 6.99
CA GLU A 86 3.62 11.02 7.97
C GLU A 86 3.40 9.56 7.62
N ARG A 87 2.17 9.18 7.27
CA ARG A 87 1.83 7.81 6.86
C ARG A 87 2.64 7.37 5.63
N ILE A 88 2.74 8.25 4.64
CA ILE A 88 3.52 7.98 3.43
C ILE A 88 5.02 7.86 3.76
N ALA A 89 5.55 8.69 4.65
CA ALA A 89 6.94 8.61 5.08
C ALA A 89 7.24 7.26 5.76
N ILE A 90 6.37 6.81 6.68
CA ILE A 90 6.50 5.51 7.35
C ILE A 90 6.54 4.36 6.33
N ILE A 91 5.68 4.39 5.30
CA ILE A 91 5.69 3.38 4.24
C ILE A 91 6.99 3.43 3.42
N LEU A 92 7.44 4.63 3.04
CA LEU A 92 8.68 4.78 2.28
C LEU A 92 9.89 4.27 3.05
N ASP A 93 9.94 4.51 4.36
CA ASP A 93 11.00 4.01 5.24
C ASP A 93 10.95 2.48 5.34
N ARG A 94 9.74 1.90 5.50
CA ARG A 94 9.55 0.45 5.50
C ARG A 94 9.99 -0.17 4.19
N LEU A 95 9.62 0.42 3.05
CA LEU A 95 10.04 -0.03 1.71
C LEU A 95 11.55 0.08 1.51
N ALA A 96 12.21 1.07 2.13
CA ALA A 96 13.66 1.23 2.06
C ALA A 96 14.43 0.18 2.86
N GLN A 97 13.82 -0.42 3.87
CA GLN A 97 14.40 -1.49 4.69
C GLN A 97 14.20 -2.89 4.09
N VAL A 98 13.46 -3.02 2.98
CA VAL A 98 13.22 -4.33 2.36
C VAL A 98 14.41 -4.70 1.47
N ASP A 99 15.05 -5.82 1.79
CA ASP A 99 16.12 -6.38 0.97
C ASP A 99 15.59 -7.24 -0.17
N ARG A 100 16.23 -7.13 -1.34
CA ARG A 100 15.89 -7.92 -2.55
C ARG A 100 15.95 -9.42 -2.29
N GLU A 101 16.99 -9.89 -1.60
CA GLU A 101 17.18 -11.32 -1.30
C GLU A 101 16.02 -11.89 -0.49
N THR A 102 15.52 -11.13 0.48
CA THR A 102 14.38 -11.53 1.32
C THR A 102 13.10 -11.67 0.48
N VAL A 103 12.86 -10.72 -0.42
CA VAL A 103 11.67 -10.73 -1.29
C VAL A 103 11.70 -11.89 -2.27
N ASP A 104 12.84 -12.11 -2.93
CA ASP A 104 13.00 -13.21 -3.89
C ASP A 104 12.92 -14.58 -3.18
N ALA A 105 13.41 -14.68 -1.94
CA ALA A 105 13.28 -15.90 -1.12
C ALA A 105 11.84 -16.16 -0.66
N GLN A 106 11.06 -15.11 -0.36
CA GLN A 106 9.65 -15.24 0.06
C GLN A 106 8.67 -15.35 -1.12
N GLY A 107 9.09 -15.03 -2.34
CA GLY A 107 8.29 -15.17 -3.56
C GLY A 107 7.60 -16.53 -3.72
N PRO A 108 8.33 -17.66 -3.66
CA PRO A 108 7.74 -19.00 -3.79
C PRO A 108 7.04 -19.49 -2.52
N VAL A 109 7.17 -18.80 -1.39
CA VAL A 109 6.59 -19.24 -0.11
C VAL A 109 5.08 -19.11 -0.17
N THR A 110 4.39 -20.23 0.07
CA THR A 110 2.94 -20.25 0.21
C THR A 110 2.56 -19.96 1.66
N LYS A 111 1.62 -19.02 1.84
CA LYS A 111 0.92 -18.91 3.13
C LYS A 111 -0.57 -18.71 2.88
N SER A 112 -1.34 -19.07 3.89
CA SER A 112 -2.78 -18.84 3.95
C SER A 112 -3.08 -17.34 3.86
N THR A 113 -3.98 -16.94 2.96
CA THR A 113 -4.45 -15.57 2.82
C THR A 113 -5.97 -15.58 2.97
N ALA A 114 -6.47 -14.91 4.01
CA ALA A 114 -7.90 -14.73 4.23
C ALA A 114 -8.39 -13.48 3.47
N TRP A 115 -9.53 -13.60 2.78
CA TRP A 115 -10.16 -12.52 2.04
C TRP A 115 -11.70 -12.60 2.10
N GLY A 116 -12.35 -11.47 1.78
CA GLY A 116 -13.81 -11.32 1.89
C GLY A 116 -14.28 -10.85 3.28
N PRO A 117 -15.59 -10.59 3.44
CA PRO A 117 -16.15 -10.19 4.73
C PRO A 117 -15.78 -11.21 5.80
N ASN A 118 -15.23 -10.74 6.93
CA ASN A 118 -14.83 -11.56 8.08
C ASN A 118 -13.80 -12.67 7.80
N GLY A 119 -13.05 -12.62 6.69
CA GLY A 119 -12.03 -13.64 6.37
C GLY A 119 -12.62 -15.01 6.01
N LEU A 120 -13.88 -15.05 5.55
CA LEU A 120 -14.60 -16.27 5.22
C LEU A 120 -13.95 -17.09 4.08
N ASN A 121 -13.18 -16.46 3.19
CA ASN A 121 -12.47 -17.18 2.14
C ASN A 121 -10.99 -17.26 2.47
N VAL A 122 -10.49 -18.48 2.67
CA VAL A 122 -9.08 -18.74 2.94
C VAL A 122 -8.50 -19.45 1.72
N THR A 123 -7.49 -18.83 1.10
CA THR A 123 -6.80 -19.41 -0.06
C THR A 123 -5.31 -19.45 0.21
N VAL A 124 -4.69 -20.60 -0.06
CA VAL A 124 -3.23 -20.75 -0.02
C VAL A 124 -2.66 -20.26 -1.34
N MET A 125 -1.83 -19.22 -1.29
CA MET A 125 -1.20 -18.64 -2.48
C MET A 125 0.27 -18.29 -2.20
N THR A 126 1.10 -18.26 -3.25
CA THR A 126 2.51 -17.85 -3.16
C THR A 126 2.63 -16.35 -2.87
N GLY A 127 3.79 -15.90 -2.36
CA GLY A 127 4.10 -14.48 -2.21
C GLY A 127 4.04 -13.73 -3.55
N GLU A 128 4.48 -14.37 -4.63
CA GLU A 128 4.39 -13.86 -6.00
C GLU A 128 2.93 -13.71 -6.48
N ALA A 129 2.10 -14.75 -6.30
CA ALA A 129 0.69 -14.69 -6.67
C ALA A 129 -0.08 -13.65 -5.84
N PHE A 130 0.30 -13.48 -4.57
CA PHE A 130 -0.25 -12.41 -3.74
C PHE A 130 0.16 -11.04 -4.27
N ALA A 131 1.44 -10.84 -4.60
CA ALA A 131 1.93 -9.53 -5.05
C ALA A 131 1.39 -9.13 -6.43
N HIS A 132 1.29 -10.07 -7.37
CA HIS A 132 0.80 -9.83 -8.73
C HIS A 132 -0.72 -9.93 -8.88
N GLY A 133 -1.40 -10.77 -8.10
CA GLY A 133 -2.84 -11.00 -8.22
C GLY A 133 -3.70 -10.33 -7.15
N PHE A 134 -3.12 -9.99 -5.99
CA PHE A 134 -3.82 -9.29 -4.91
C PHE A 134 -3.23 -7.90 -4.66
N GLY A 135 -1.91 -7.75 -4.78
CA GLY A 135 -1.14 -6.52 -4.67
C GLY A 135 -1.36 -5.54 -5.82
N LEU A 136 -1.67 -6.07 -7.00
CA LEU A 136 -2.10 -5.33 -8.18
C LEU A 136 -3.40 -6.00 -8.61
N ARG A 137 -4.55 -5.47 -8.17
CA ARG A 137 -5.86 -6.01 -8.56
C ARG A 137 -5.90 -6.16 -10.09
N PRO A 138 -5.95 -7.38 -10.66
CA PRO A 138 -6.26 -7.53 -12.06
C PRO A 138 -7.72 -7.12 -12.22
N SER A 139 -7.97 -6.39 -13.30
CA SER A 139 -9.27 -5.87 -13.70
C SER A 139 -10.31 -6.97 -13.83
#